data_AF-A0A927R547-F1
#
_entry.id   AF-A0A927R547-F1
#
_cell.length_a   1.000
_cell.length_b   1.000
_cell.length_c   1.000
_cell.angle_alpha   90.00
_cell.angle_beta   90.00
_cell.angle_gamma   90.00
#
_symmetry.space_group_name_H-M   'P 1'
#
loop_
_entity.id
_entity.type
_entity.pdbx_description
1 polymer ?
#
loop_
_entity_poly.entity_id
_entity_poly.type
_entity_poly.pdbx_seq_one_letter_code
_entity_poly.pdbx_strand_id
1 'polypeptide(L)'
;MMEWLASNKGMNIIASHDIELTEMARSAYTNYHFRESIENGKVLFDYTVHLGPSETRNAIKLLEILGYPESVTDKANTLAENFTHRREWEAIGLVK
;
A
#
# COMPACT_ATOMS: atom_id res chain seq x y z
N MET A 1 -11.10 17.33 -2.95
CA MET A 1 -10.28 17.48 -4.18
C MET A 1 -10.70 16.49 -5.26
N MET A 2 -10.68 15.17 -5.02
CA MET A 2 -11.04 14.16 -6.02
C MET A 2 -12.46 14.32 -6.57
N GLU A 3 -13.44 14.67 -5.73
CA GLU A 3 -14.82 14.97 -6.16
C GLU A 3 -14.88 16.15 -7.13
N TRP A 4 -14.11 17.21 -6.82
CA TRP A 4 -13.99 18.36 -7.69
C TRP A 4 -13.35 17.98 -9.02
N LEU A 5 -12.25 17.21 -9.02
CA LEU A 5 -11.61 16.72 -10.25
C LEU A 5 -12.57 15.87 -11.09
N ALA A 6 -13.35 14.97 -10.46
CA ALA A 6 -14.32 14.12 -11.15
C ALA A 6 -15.50 14.90 -11.75
N SER A 7 -15.83 16.06 -11.17
CA SER A 7 -16.95 16.90 -11.61
C SER A 7 -16.57 17.91 -12.71
N ASN A 8 -15.29 18.00 -13.08
CA ASN A 8 -14.79 18.96 -14.07
C ASN A 8 -14.30 18.26 -15.33
N LYS A 9 -14.30 18.99 -16.45
CA LYS A 9 -13.85 18.45 -17.75
C LYS A 9 -12.35 18.11 -17.71
N GLY A 10 -12.02 16.86 -17.97
CA GLY A 10 -10.63 16.39 -18.07
C GLY A 10 -10.53 14.87 -17.95
N MET A 11 -9.38 14.31 -18.33
CA MET A 11 -9.03 12.93 -18.00
C MET A 11 -8.15 12.95 -16.76
N ASN A 12 -8.62 12.32 -15.68
CA ASN A 12 -7.94 12.31 -14.39
C ASN A 12 -7.29 10.94 -14.16
N ILE A 13 -6.01 10.94 -13.82
CA ILE A 13 -5.28 9.76 -13.34
C ILE A 13 -4.64 10.15 -12.01
N ILE A 14 -4.90 9.35 -10.97
CA ILE A 14 -4.39 9.58 -9.63
C ILE A 14 -3.54 8.37 -9.26
N ALA A 15 -2.27 8.60 -8.95
CA ALA A 15 -1.38 7.60 -8.39
C ALA A 15 -1.25 7.84 -6.88
N SER A 16 -1.50 6.82 -6.08
CA SER A 16 -1.42 6.89 -4.62
C SER A 16 -1.04 5.53 -4.04
N HIS A 17 -0.44 5.54 -2.84
CA HIS A 17 -0.22 4.35 -2.02
C HIS A 17 -1.32 4.16 -0.96
N ASP A 18 -2.25 5.12 -0.85
CA ASP A 18 -3.35 5.10 0.09
C ASP A 18 -4.44 4.12 -0.37
N ILE A 19 -4.60 3.01 0.38
CA ILE A 19 -5.55 1.95 0.05
C ILE A 19 -6.97 2.38 0.43
N GLU A 20 -7.12 3.14 1.51
CA GLU A 20 -8.39 3.70 1.96
C GLU A 20 -9.02 4.58 0.87
N LEU A 21 -8.19 5.30 0.10
CA LEU A 21 -8.63 6.08 -1.06
C LEU A 21 -9.38 5.23 -2.10
N THR A 22 -8.94 3.99 -2.31
CA THR A 22 -9.54 3.07 -3.29
C THR A 22 -10.96 2.66 -2.88
N GLU A 23 -11.25 2.65 -1.58
CA GLU A 23 -12.58 2.40 -1.02
C GLU A 23 -13.43 3.69 -1.05
N MET A 24 -12.86 4.81 -0.61
CA MET A 24 -13.56 6.11 -0.52
C MET A 24 -14.00 6.64 -1.89
N ALA A 25 -13.17 6.46 -2.93
CA ALA A 25 -13.39 7.02 -4.26
C ALA A 25 -14.05 6.05 -5.26
N ARG A 26 -14.44 4.83 -4.82
CA ARG A 26 -14.94 3.75 -5.68
C ARG A 26 -16.15 4.11 -6.55
N SER A 27 -16.92 5.12 -6.16
CA SER A 27 -18.11 5.57 -6.88
C SER A 27 -17.79 6.57 -7.99
N ALA A 28 -16.63 7.24 -7.92
CA ALA A 28 -16.21 8.29 -8.86
C ALA A 28 -15.02 7.87 -9.74
N TYR A 29 -14.22 6.90 -9.30
CA TYR A 29 -13.01 6.44 -9.99
C TYR A 29 -12.97 4.92 -10.12
N THR A 30 -12.38 4.44 -11.21
CA THR A 30 -12.04 3.03 -11.40
C THR A 30 -10.64 2.77 -10.86
N ASN A 31 -10.49 1.76 -9.99
CA ASN A 31 -9.21 1.40 -9.41
C ASN A 31 -8.38 0.55 -10.38
N TYR A 32 -7.08 0.84 -10.42
CA TYR A 32 -6.07 0.06 -11.11
C TYR A 32 -4.80 -0.04 -10.24
N HIS A 33 -4.00 -1.07 -10.46
CA HIS A 33 -2.72 -1.26 -9.76
C HIS A 33 -1.65 -1.90 -10.65
N PHE A 34 -0.40 -1.76 -10.23
CA PHE A 34 0.73 -2.55 -10.71
C PHE A 34 1.02 -3.68 -9.73
N ARG A 35 1.66 -4.75 -10.21
CA ARG A 35 2.06 -5.87 -9.36
C ARG A 35 3.56 -6.05 -9.37
N GLU A 36 4.05 -6.53 -8.25
CA GLU A 36 5.42 -6.92 -8.03
C GLU A 36 5.51 -8.30 -7.38
N SER A 37 6.57 -9.04 -7.75
CA SER A 37 6.97 -10.28 -7.10
C SER A 37 8.39 -10.15 -6.55
N ILE A 38 8.72 -11.00 -5.58
CA ILE A 38 10.07 -11.08 -5.02
C ILE A 38 10.64 -12.45 -5.36
N GLU A 39 11.71 -12.44 -6.16
CA GLU A 39 12.38 -13.65 -6.64
C GLU A 39 13.88 -13.49 -6.45
N ASN A 40 14.50 -14.47 -5.78
CA ASN A 40 15.96 -14.49 -5.54
C ASN A 40 16.52 -13.20 -4.93
N GLY A 41 15.78 -12.58 -4.00
CA GLY A 41 16.16 -11.33 -3.35
C GLY A 41 16.08 -10.09 -4.26
N LYS A 42 15.36 -10.17 -5.39
CA LYS A 42 15.10 -9.05 -6.28
C LYS A 42 13.61 -8.79 -6.38
N VAL A 43 13.25 -7.51 -6.48
CA VAL A 43 11.88 -7.10 -6.82
C VAL A 43 11.74 -7.12 -8.33
N LEU A 44 10.73 -7.83 -8.83
CA LEU A 44 10.35 -7.87 -10.23
C LEU A 44 9.00 -7.17 -10.39
N PHE A 45 8.92 -6.26 -11.33
CA PHE A 45 7.67 -5.58 -11.71
C PHE A 45 7.18 -6.16 -13.02
N ASP A 46 5.87 -6.42 -13.11
CA ASP A 46 5.28 -6.93 -14.36
C ASP A 46 4.95 -5.81 -15.38
N TYR A 47 5.09 -4.55 -14.97
CA TYR A 47 4.82 -3.35 -15.75
C TYR A 47 3.44 -3.35 -16.44
N THR A 48 2.48 -4.06 -15.85
CA THR A 48 1.13 -4.22 -16.41
C THR A 48 0.11 -3.57 -15.50
N VAL A 49 -0.86 -2.87 -16.11
CA VAL A 49 -1.96 -2.25 -15.37
C VAL A 49 -3.07 -3.27 -15.17
N HIS A 50 -3.35 -3.60 -13.91
CA HIS A 50 -4.39 -4.55 -13.51
C HIS A 50 -5.61 -3.82 -12.97
N LEU A 51 -6.80 -4.38 -13.19
CA LEU A 51 -8.05 -3.85 -12.66
C LEU A 51 -8.15 -4.11 -11.14
N GLY A 52 -8.70 -3.13 -10.41
CA GLY A 52 -8.93 -3.22 -8.96
C GLY A 52 -7.81 -2.57 -8.14
N PRO A 53 -8.00 -2.45 -6.80
CA PRO A 53 -6.97 -1.97 -5.90
C PRO A 53 -5.81 -2.98 -5.79
N SER A 54 -4.65 -2.52 -5.32
CA SER A 54 -3.55 -3.45 -5.01
C SER A 54 -3.91 -4.32 -3.80
N GLU A 55 -3.64 -5.62 -3.92
CA GLU A 55 -3.83 -6.61 -2.85
C GLU A 55 -2.53 -6.90 -2.09
N THR A 56 -1.40 -6.43 -2.61
CA THR A 56 -0.07 -6.71 -2.06
C THR A 56 0.47 -5.53 -1.25
N ARG A 57 1.23 -5.84 -0.20
CA ARG A 57 1.93 -4.86 0.65
C ARG A 57 3.37 -5.32 0.87
N ASN A 58 4.26 -5.05 -0.09
CA ASN A 58 5.63 -5.59 -0.05
C ASN A 58 6.67 -4.65 0.59
N ALA A 59 6.24 -3.53 1.19
CA ALA A 59 7.16 -2.55 1.79
C ALA A 59 8.06 -3.15 2.88
N ILE A 60 7.50 -3.97 3.78
CA ILE A 60 8.28 -4.61 4.85
C ILE A 60 9.20 -5.69 4.27
N LYS A 61 8.70 -6.46 3.30
CA LYS A 61 9.50 -7.46 2.59
C LYS A 61 10.70 -6.84 1.87
N LEU A 62 10.57 -5.62 1.36
CA LEU A 62 11.68 -4.87 0.78
C LEU A 62 12.76 -4.54 1.83
N LEU A 63 12.37 -4.19 3.06
CA LEU A 63 13.34 -3.95 4.15
C LEU A 63 14.14 -5.22 4.49
N GLU A 64 13.50 -6.38 4.47
CA GLU A 64 14.18 -7.68 4.65
C GLU A 64 15.25 -7.90 3.56
N ILE A 65 14.91 -7.63 2.29
CA ILE A 65 15.86 -7.75 1.16
C ILE A 65 17.03 -6.77 1.30
N LEU A 66 16.77 -5.57 1.83
CA LEU A 66 17.79 -4.55 2.07
C LEU A 66 18.69 -4.87 3.29
N GLY A 67 18.44 -5.97 3.99
CA GLY A 67 19.25 -6.42 5.13
C GLY A 67 18.95 -5.69 6.43
N TYR A 68 17.73 -5.16 6.60
CA TYR A 68 17.31 -4.65 7.90
C TYR A 68 17.25 -5.80 8.93
N PRO A 69 17.49 -5.53 10.23
CA PRO A 69 17.43 -6.55 11.25
C PRO A 69 16.07 -7.26 11.29
N GLU A 70 16.08 -8.57 11.42
CA GLU A 70 14.86 -9.40 11.51
C GLU A 70 13.92 -8.91 12.63
N SER A 71 14.49 -8.52 13.77
CA SER A 71 13.72 -7.94 14.88
C SER A 71 12.95 -6.66 14.54
N VAL A 72 13.41 -5.89 13.55
CA VAL A 72 12.73 -4.69 13.05
C VAL A 72 11.62 -5.08 12.08
N THR A 73 11.91 -5.98 11.13
CA THR A 73 10.93 -6.40 10.11
C THR A 73 9.80 -7.23 10.72
N ASP A 74 10.09 -8.10 11.67
CA ASP A 74 9.08 -8.88 12.40
C ASP A 74 8.14 -7.98 13.18
N LYS A 75 8.69 -7.01 13.92
CA LYS A 75 7.89 -6.02 14.65
C LYS A 75 7.01 -5.21 13.69
N ALA A 76 7.54 -4.80 12.54
CA ALA A 76 6.77 -4.08 11.53
C ALA A 76 5.65 -4.95 10.96
N ASN A 77 5.90 -6.24 10.69
CA ASN A 77 4.90 -7.19 10.22
C ASN A 77 3.78 -7.36 11.25
N THR A 78 4.12 -7.59 12.53
CA THR A 78 3.12 -7.70 13.61
C THR A 78 2.26 -6.44 13.72
N LEU A 79 2.87 -5.25 13.65
CA LEU A 79 2.13 -3.99 13.71
C LEU A 79 1.20 -3.81 12.49
N ALA A 80 1.66 -4.17 11.30
CA ALA A 80 0.86 -4.10 10.08
C ALA A 80 -0.31 -5.09 10.07
N GLU A 81 -0.11 -6.31 10.57
CA GLU A 81 -1.18 -7.31 10.76
C GLU A 81 -2.23 -6.81 11.75
N ASN A 82 -1.78 -6.28 12.90
CA ASN A 82 -2.68 -5.70 13.91
C ASN A 82 -3.52 -4.55 13.33
N PHE A 83 -2.91 -3.64 12.56
CA PHE A 83 -3.63 -2.57 11.89
C PHE A 83 -4.64 -3.11 10.87
N THR A 84 -4.28 -4.17 10.12
CA THR A 84 -5.19 -4.77 9.14
C THR A 84 -6.45 -5.33 9.79
N HIS A 85 -6.32 -5.91 10.99
CA HIS A 85 -7.46 -6.44 11.74
C HIS A 85 -8.25 -5.37 12.51
N ARG A 86 -7.58 -4.37 13.09
CA ARG A 86 -8.21 -3.39 13.99
C ARG A 86 -8.53 -2.05 13.34
N ARG A 87 -7.89 -1.72 12.21
CA ARG A 87 -7.86 -0.38 11.58
C ARG A 87 -7.37 0.73 12.52
N GLU A 88 -6.58 0.38 13.54
CA GLU A 88 -6.05 1.28 14.56
C GLU A 88 -4.57 0.97 14.85
N TRP A 89 -3.78 2.01 15.13
CA TRP A 89 -2.39 1.87 15.53
C TRP A 89 -2.25 1.89 17.05
N GLU A 90 -1.43 0.98 17.59
CA GLU A 90 -1.05 1.04 18.99
C GLU A 90 -0.06 2.19 19.22
N ALA A 91 -0.29 2.99 20.26
CA ALA A 91 0.60 4.08 20.62
C ALA A 91 1.97 3.52 21.02
N ILE A 92 3.03 4.06 20.42
CA ILE A 92 4.40 3.68 20.79
C ILE A 92 4.67 4.22 22.19
N GLY A 93 4.71 3.33 23.18
CA GLY A 93 5.24 3.63 24.51
C GLY A 93 6.74 3.85 24.40
N LEU A 94 7.19 5.10 24.27
CA LEU A 94 8.58 5.44 24.55
C LEU A 94 8.78 5.29 26.06
N VAL A 95 9.47 4.22 26.47
CA VAL A 95 10.05 4.16 27.82
C VAL A 95 11.01 5.35 27.89
N LYS A 96 10.65 6.34 28.72
CA LYS A 96 11.54 7.44 29.09
C LYS A 96 12.70 6.92 29.92
#